data_AF-A0A6N2KL79-F1
#
_entry.id   AF-A0A6N2KL79-F1
#
_cell.length_a   1.000
_cell.length_b   1.000
_cell.length_c   1.000
_cell.angle_alpha   90.00
_cell.angle_beta   90.00
_cell.angle_gamma   90.00
#
_symmetry.space_group_name_H-M   'P 1'
#
loop_
_entity.id
_entity.type
_entity.pdbx_description
1 polymer ?
#
loop_
_entity_poly.entity_id
_entity_poly.type
_entity_poly.pdbx_seq_one_letter_code
_entity_poly.pdbx_strand_id
1 'polypeptide(L)'
;MFTKIKCFRCVLTPGDPYMSLTNDKIIERVSKQVLALFPSSQGLEVIWSSVVKIAQSLYREGPGKDPFRPDQKTPVKNFFLAGSYTKQDYIDSMEGATLSGRQASAYICDAGEELVALRKKLAAVESQESAKSNTVTDELSLV
;
A
#
# COMPACT_ATOMS: atom_id res chain seq x y z
N MET A 1 17.85 39.35 -18.81
CA MET A 1 17.24 38.31 -19.68
C MET A 1 16.71 37.22 -18.75
N PHE A 2 15.39 37.05 -18.61
CA PHE A 2 14.83 36.05 -17.70
C PHE A 2 14.84 34.67 -18.36
N THR A 3 15.61 33.73 -17.83
CA THR A 3 15.58 32.33 -18.26
C THR A 3 14.23 31.73 -17.86
N LYS A 4 13.41 31.32 -18.83
CA LYS A 4 12.13 30.66 -18.55
C LYS A 4 12.38 29.21 -18.13
N ILE A 5 12.03 28.88 -16.89
CA ILE A 5 12.07 27.51 -16.36
C ILE A 5 10.64 26.96 -16.35
N LYS A 6 10.47 25.71 -16.78
CA LYS A 6 9.21 24.97 -16.72
C LYS A 6 9.41 23.66 -15.96
N CYS A 7 8.44 23.31 -15.12
CA CYS A 7 8.44 22.05 -14.38
C CYS A 7 7.19 21.26 -14.77
N PHE A 8 7.37 19.97 -15.08
CA PHE A 8 6.30 19.05 -15.44
C PHE A 8 6.32 17.85 -14.51
N ARG A 9 5.14 17.42 -14.09
CA ARG A 9 4.92 16.12 -13.44
C ARG A 9 3.95 15.34 -14.31
N CYS A 10 4.42 14.22 -14.83
CA CYS A 10 3.66 13.39 -15.76
C CYS A 10 3.41 12.02 -15.14
N VAL A 11 2.18 11.52 -15.26
CA VAL A 11 1.82 10.14 -14.91
C VAL A 11 1.73 9.35 -16.22
N LEU A 12 2.51 8.28 -16.34
CA LEU A 12 2.59 7.48 -17.57
C LEU A 12 1.71 6.24 -17.44
N THR A 13 0.62 6.19 -18.21
CA THR A 13 -0.31 5.03 -18.26
C THR A 13 -0.67 4.69 -19.72
N PRO A 14 -0.82 3.40 -20.09
CA PRO A 14 -0.50 2.21 -19.30
C PRO A 14 1.00 2.10 -18.99
N GLY A 15 1.34 1.57 -17.82
CA GLY A 15 2.72 1.52 -17.32
C GLY A 15 3.59 0.44 -17.95
N ASP A 16 2.99 -0.68 -18.40
CA ASP A 16 3.69 -1.88 -18.90
C ASP A 16 4.77 -1.57 -19.97
N PRO A 17 4.54 -0.69 -20.97
CA PRO A 17 5.55 -0.38 -21.99
C PRO A 17 6.79 0.35 -21.47
N TYR A 18 6.71 0.95 -20.28
CA TYR A 18 7.78 1.76 -19.69
C TYR A 18 8.60 0.99 -18.65
N MET A 19 8.07 -0.11 -18.10
CA MET A 19 8.72 -0.83 -16.99
C MET A 19 10.10 -1.37 -17.36
N SER A 20 10.23 -1.96 -18.56
CA SER A 20 11.48 -2.54 -19.07
C SER A 20 12.48 -1.52 -19.63
N LEU A 21 12.08 -0.25 -19.83
CA LEU A 21 12.95 0.77 -20.41
C LEU A 21 13.92 1.33 -19.38
N THR A 22 15.08 1.82 -19.81
CA THR A 22 15.95 2.62 -18.94
C THR A 22 15.32 3.98 -18.65
N ASN A 23 15.71 4.62 -17.55
CA ASN A 23 15.18 5.94 -17.18
C ASN A 23 15.42 6.97 -18.30
N ASP A 24 16.60 6.97 -18.92
CA ASP A 24 16.94 7.89 -20.01
C ASP A 24 16.00 7.74 -21.21
N LYS A 25 15.66 6.51 -21.59
CA LYS A 25 14.69 6.25 -22.68
C LYS A 25 13.29 6.74 -22.33
N ILE A 26 12.89 6.65 -21.06
CA ILE A 26 11.61 7.19 -20.59
C ILE A 26 11.62 8.71 -20.68
N ILE A 27 12.69 9.35 -20.18
CA ILE A 27 12.86 10.81 -20.21
C ILE A 27 12.85 11.32 -21.66
N GLU A 28 13.58 10.66 -22.57
CA GLU A 28 13.60 11.01 -23.99
C GLU A 28 12.20 10.93 -24.61
N ARG A 29 11.46 9.85 -24.34
CA ARG A 29 10.12 9.64 -24.89
C ARG A 29 9.11 10.66 -24.35
N VAL A 30 9.17 10.97 -23.06
CA VAL A 30 8.31 11.99 -22.42
C VAL A 30 8.68 13.39 -22.90
N SER A 31 9.98 13.71 -23.04
CA SER A 31 10.43 15.01 -23.54
C SER A 31 9.92 15.28 -24.96
N LYS A 32 9.97 14.28 -25.86
CA LYS A 32 9.38 14.37 -27.20
C LYS A 32 7.87 14.67 -27.15
N GLN A 33 7.12 14.04 -26.24
CA GLN A 33 5.69 14.32 -26.07
C GLN A 33 5.43 15.72 -25.50
N VAL A 34 6.21 16.16 -24.52
CA VAL A 34 6.11 17.51 -23.96
C VAL A 34 6.36 18.57 -25.02
N LEU A 35 7.38 18.39 -25.89
CA LEU A 35 7.66 19.32 -26.98
C LEU A 35 6.56 19.35 -28.05
N ALA A 36 5.90 18.20 -28.31
CA ALA A 36 4.78 18.11 -29.23
C ALA A 36 3.50 18.77 -28.65
N LEU A 37 3.22 18.56 -27.37
CA LEU A 37 2.04 19.10 -26.69
C LEU A 37 2.18 20.59 -26.35
N PHE A 38 3.40 21.04 -26.06
CA PHE A 38 3.68 22.42 -25.65
C PHE A 38 4.72 23.05 -26.57
N PRO A 39 4.31 23.63 -27.71
CA PRO A 39 5.22 24.31 -28.65
C PRO A 39 6.03 25.45 -27.99
N SER A 40 5.50 26.07 -26.93
CA SER A 40 6.22 27.09 -26.15
C SER A 40 7.42 26.54 -25.36
N SER A 41 7.63 25.22 -25.35
CA SER A 41 8.77 24.55 -24.73
C SER A 41 9.87 24.20 -25.74
N GLN A 42 9.67 24.47 -27.03
CA GLN A 42 10.70 24.31 -28.07
C GLN A 42 11.95 25.14 -27.73
N GLY A 43 13.12 24.52 -27.88
CA GLY A 43 14.41 25.13 -27.54
C GLY A 43 14.76 25.12 -26.05
N LEU A 44 13.95 24.51 -25.18
CA LEU A 44 14.31 24.26 -23.79
C LEU A 44 15.03 22.92 -23.64
N GLU A 45 16.00 22.89 -22.74
CA GLU A 45 16.75 21.67 -22.38
C GLU A 45 16.27 21.11 -21.04
N VAL A 46 16.38 19.78 -20.88
CA VAL A 46 16.05 19.11 -19.63
C VAL A 46 17.23 19.28 -18.66
N ILE A 47 17.07 20.18 -17.69
CA ILE A 47 18.10 20.46 -16.67
C ILE A 47 18.16 19.41 -15.56
N TRP A 48 17.03 18.75 -15.26
CA TRP A 48 16.91 17.77 -14.20
C TRP A 48 15.72 16.87 -14.48
N SER A 49 15.82 15.60 -14.10
CA SER A 49 14.73 14.64 -14.21
C SER A 49 14.83 13.59 -13.12
N SER A 50 13.67 13.04 -12.76
CA SER A 50 13.56 11.90 -11.86
C SER A 50 12.43 11.00 -12.34
N VAL A 51 12.69 9.70 -12.36
CA VAL A 51 11.74 8.67 -12.81
C VAL A 51 11.49 7.73 -11.64
N VAL A 52 10.23 7.64 -11.23
CA VAL A 52 9.78 6.71 -10.19
C VAL A 52 8.90 5.66 -10.86
N LYS A 53 9.28 4.39 -10.74
CA LYS A 53 8.52 3.26 -11.28
C LYS A 53 7.86 2.50 -10.14
N ILE A 54 6.54 2.36 -10.22
CA ILE A 54 5.76 1.60 -9.25
C ILE A 54 4.99 0.53 -10.03
N ALA A 55 5.49 -0.70 -10.02
CA ALA A 55 4.92 -1.79 -10.83
C ALA A 55 3.55 -2.27 -10.30
N GLN A 56 3.37 -2.26 -8.99
CA GLN A 56 2.16 -2.73 -8.31
C GLN A 56 1.59 -1.60 -7.44
N SER A 57 1.20 -0.48 -8.08
CA SER A 57 0.75 0.72 -7.36
C SER A 57 -0.65 0.58 -6.78
N LEU A 58 -1.57 0.01 -7.56
CA LEU A 58 -2.99 -0.17 -7.26
C LEU A 58 -3.37 -1.59 -7.69
N TYR A 59 -4.45 -2.12 -7.13
CA TYR A 59 -5.02 -3.34 -7.69
C TYR A 59 -5.61 -3.05 -9.07
N ARG A 60 -5.56 -4.03 -9.97
CA ARG A 60 -6.07 -3.84 -11.33
C ARG A 60 -7.59 -3.96 -11.32
N GLU A 61 -8.26 -2.82 -11.36
CA GLU A 61 -9.72 -2.77 -11.52
C GLU A 61 -10.13 -3.41 -12.85
N GLY A 62 -11.22 -4.15 -12.83
CA GLY A 62 -11.76 -4.82 -14.01
C GLY A 62 -13.15 -5.40 -13.71
N PRO A 63 -13.93 -5.74 -14.75
CA PRO A 63 -15.26 -6.33 -14.56
C PRO A 63 -15.19 -7.58 -13.68
N GLY A 64 -16.09 -7.67 -12.70
CA GLY A 64 -16.18 -8.82 -11.79
C GLY A 64 -15.12 -8.88 -10.68
N LYS A 65 -14.33 -7.82 -10.47
CA LYS A 65 -13.32 -7.77 -9.39
C LYS A 65 -13.88 -7.38 -8.02
N ASP A 66 -15.02 -6.69 -7.98
CA ASP A 66 -15.62 -6.16 -6.75
C ASP A 66 -15.92 -7.23 -5.68
N PRO A 67 -16.46 -8.43 -6.02
CA PRO A 67 -16.71 -9.48 -5.01
C PRO A 67 -15.45 -10.00 -4.30
N PHE A 68 -14.26 -9.77 -4.86
CA PHE A 68 -12.99 -10.21 -4.28
C PHE A 68 -12.38 -9.17 -3.32
N ARG A 69 -13.00 -8.00 -3.17
CA ARG A 69 -12.56 -6.98 -2.22
C ARG A 69 -12.93 -7.44 -0.81
N PRO A 70 -11.96 -7.68 0.08
CA PRO A 70 -12.25 -8.14 1.43
C PRO A 70 -12.90 -7.02 2.25
N ASP A 71 -13.79 -7.41 3.17
CA ASP A 71 -14.31 -6.50 4.19
C ASP A 71 -13.20 -6.12 5.19
N GLN A 72 -13.33 -4.95 5.85
CA GLN A 72 -12.36 -4.51 6.86
C GLN A 72 -12.39 -5.41 8.10
N LYS A 73 -13.55 -6.00 8.42
CA LYS A 73 -13.68 -7.02 9.46
C LYS A 73 -13.51 -8.41 8.84
N THR A 74 -12.43 -9.09 9.21
CA THR A 74 -12.18 -10.45 8.73
C THR A 74 -12.88 -11.50 9.61
N PRO A 75 -13.03 -12.75 9.13
CA PRO A 75 -13.50 -13.86 9.96
C PRO A 75 -12.54 -14.22 11.10
N VAL A 76 -11.28 -13.79 11.04
CA VAL A 76 -10.27 -14.07 12.06
C VAL A 76 -10.39 -13.03 13.18
N LYS A 77 -10.57 -13.52 14.42
CA LYS A 77 -10.71 -12.65 15.60
C LYS A 77 -9.46 -11.79 15.78
N ASN A 78 -9.66 -10.51 16.11
CA ASN A 78 -8.59 -9.52 16.28
C ASN A 78 -7.72 -9.35 15.01
N PHE A 79 -8.29 -9.57 13.82
CA PHE A 79 -7.61 -9.34 12.55
C PHE A 79 -8.49 -8.48 11.65
N PHE A 80 -8.00 -7.29 11.33
CA PHE A 80 -8.71 -6.27 10.56
C PHE A 80 -7.84 -5.82 9.39
N LEU A 81 -8.47 -5.42 8.29
CA LEU A 81 -7.80 -4.94 7.09
C LEU A 81 -8.17 -3.48 6.82
N ALA A 82 -7.19 -2.71 6.36
CA ALA A 82 -7.38 -1.36 5.85
C ALA A 82 -6.53 -1.18 4.60
N GLY A 83 -7.00 -0.30 3.72
CA GLY A 83 -6.41 -0.07 2.41
C GLY A 83 -7.50 0.08 1.36
N SER A 84 -7.21 0.86 0.33
CA SER A 84 -8.16 1.17 -0.75
C SER A 84 -8.66 -0.06 -1.53
N TYR A 85 -7.91 -1.17 -1.51
CA TYR A 85 -8.29 -2.47 -2.07
C TYR A 85 -9.40 -3.19 -1.29
N THR A 86 -9.65 -2.82 -0.03
CA THR A 86 -10.75 -3.37 0.79
C THR A 86 -12.11 -2.87 0.29
N LYS A 87 -13.20 -3.50 0.73
CA LYS A 87 -14.56 -3.24 0.26
C LYS A 87 -15.07 -1.88 0.75
N GLN A 88 -15.29 -0.95 -0.18
CA GLN A 88 -15.85 0.38 0.07
C GLN A 88 -16.36 0.99 -1.24
N ASP A 89 -17.22 2.01 -1.17
CA ASP A 89 -17.98 2.52 -2.32
C ASP A 89 -17.16 3.33 -3.35
N TYR A 90 -15.97 3.78 -2.98
CA TYR A 90 -15.01 4.41 -3.88
C TYR A 90 -14.09 3.38 -4.54
N ILE A 91 -13.49 3.79 -5.66
CA ILE A 91 -12.45 3.03 -6.35
C ILE A 91 -11.14 2.99 -5.56
N ASP A 92 -10.14 2.27 -6.07
CA ASP A 92 -8.77 2.28 -5.52
C ASP A 92 -8.16 3.68 -5.58
N SER A 93 -8.32 4.44 -4.49
CA SER A 93 -8.02 5.87 -4.42
C SER A 93 -7.61 6.30 -3.02
N MET A 94 -7.11 7.53 -2.91
CA MET A 94 -6.81 8.15 -1.61
C MET A 94 -8.05 8.25 -0.72
N GLU A 95 -9.21 8.55 -1.31
CA GLU A 95 -10.49 8.59 -0.60
C GLU A 95 -10.88 7.20 -0.11
N GLY A 96 -10.78 6.18 -0.98
CA GLY A 96 -11.04 4.79 -0.62
C GLY A 96 -10.11 4.29 0.49
N ALA A 97 -8.83 4.66 0.46
CA ALA A 97 -7.88 4.35 1.52
C ALA A 97 -8.30 5.00 2.85
N THR A 98 -8.69 6.27 2.83
CA THR A 98 -9.13 7.00 4.02
C THR A 98 -10.41 6.41 4.61
N LEU A 99 -11.40 6.14 3.75
CA LEU A 99 -12.67 5.55 4.16
C LEU A 99 -12.48 4.15 4.74
N SER A 100 -11.65 3.32 4.11
CA SER A 100 -11.34 1.98 4.62
C SER A 100 -10.68 2.04 6.01
N GLY A 101 -9.79 2.99 6.25
CA GLY A 101 -9.17 3.19 7.56
C GLY A 101 -10.20 3.60 8.62
N ARG A 102 -11.14 4.47 8.24
CA ARG A 102 -12.25 4.87 9.13
C ARG A 102 -13.15 3.68 9.47
N GLN A 103 -13.51 2.85 8.50
CA GLN A 103 -14.32 1.64 8.71
C GLN A 103 -13.60 0.61 9.59
N ALA A 104 -12.32 0.34 9.30
CA ALA A 104 -11.51 -0.55 10.12
C ALA A 104 -11.42 -0.06 11.58
N SER A 105 -11.21 1.24 11.78
CA SER A 105 -11.18 1.84 13.11
C SER A 105 -12.51 1.68 13.85
N ALA A 106 -13.65 1.88 13.18
CA ALA A 106 -14.96 1.66 13.77
C ALA A 106 -15.13 0.21 14.24
N TYR A 107 -14.79 -0.77 13.40
CA TYR A 107 -14.87 -2.19 13.79
C TYR A 107 -13.93 -2.57 14.95
N ILE A 108 -12.76 -1.95 15.05
CA ILE A 108 -11.84 -2.15 16.17
C ILE A 108 -12.44 -1.60 17.46
N CYS A 109 -13.02 -0.40 17.42
CA CYS A 109 -13.67 0.22 18.58
C CYS A 109 -14.86 -0.61 19.06
N ASP A 110 -15.70 -1.11 18.14
CA ASP A 110 -16.84 -1.97 18.46
C ASP A 110 -16.40 -3.30 19.10
N ALA A 111 -15.25 -3.84 18.69
CA ALA A 111 -14.69 -5.07 19.26
C ALA A 111 -13.96 -4.84 20.60
N GLY A 112 -13.92 -3.61 21.13
CA GLY A 112 -13.05 -3.22 22.25
C GLY A 112 -13.16 -4.13 23.49
N GLU A 113 -14.37 -4.48 23.91
CA GLU A 113 -14.56 -5.36 25.08
C GLU A 113 -14.01 -6.77 24.85
N GLU A 114 -14.25 -7.34 23.66
CA GLU A 114 -13.73 -8.64 23.27
C GLU A 114 -12.20 -8.62 23.20
N LEU A 115 -11.61 -7.54 22.68
CA LEU A 115 -10.17 -7.35 22.59
C LEU A 115 -9.52 -7.25 23.98
N VAL A 116 -10.15 -6.55 24.92
CA VAL A 116 -9.70 -6.49 26.32
C VAL A 116 -9.74 -7.88 26.96
N ALA A 117 -10.80 -8.65 26.72
CA ALA A 117 -10.91 -10.02 27.23
C ALA A 117 -9.85 -10.95 26.62
N LEU A 118 -9.60 -10.85 25.31
CA LEU A 118 -8.55 -11.59 24.62
C LEU A 118 -7.16 -11.27 25.18
N ARG A 119 -6.87 -9.99 25.44
CA ARG A 119 -5.59 -9.57 26.03
C ARG A 119 -5.37 -10.18 27.41
N LYS A 120 -6.40 -10.22 28.26
CA LYS A 120 -6.33 -10.87 29.58
C LYS A 120 -6.04 -12.37 29.46
N LYS A 121 -6.68 -13.05 28.50
CA LYS A 121 -6.45 -14.48 28.24
C LYS A 121 -5.02 -14.75 27.77
N LEU A 122 -4.50 -13.94 26.85
CA LEU A 122 -3.11 -14.07 26.35
C LEU A 122 -2.09 -13.90 27.49
N ALA A 123 -2.24 -12.89 28.35
CA ALA A 123 -1.35 -12.69 29.50
C ALA A 123 -1.35 -13.88 30.48
N ALA A 124 -2.50 -14.54 30.66
CA ALA A 124 -2.59 -15.74 31.48
C ALA A 124 -1.88 -16.95 30.84
N VAL A 125 -1.95 -17.08 29.51
CA VAL A 125 -1.25 -18.14 28.76
C VAL A 125 0.26 -17.95 28.80
N GLU A 126 0.76 -16.73 28.59
CA GLU A 126 2.19 -16.40 28.70
C GLU A 126 2.77 -16.73 30.09
N SER A 127 1.99 -16.46 31.15
CA SER A 127 2.36 -16.80 32.51
C SER A 127 2.42 -18.32 32.76
N GLN A 128 1.58 -19.10 32.06
CA GLN A 128 1.56 -20.56 32.13
C GLN A 128 2.66 -21.22 31.27
N GLU A 129 3.03 -20.63 30.14
CA GLU A 129 4.13 -21.12 29.29
C GLU A 129 5.50 -20.87 29.93
N SER A 130 5.70 -19.75 30.60
CA SER A 130 6.90 -19.48 31.41
C SER A 130 7.06 -20.50 32.56
N ALA A 131 5.95 -20.93 33.17
CA ALA A 131 5.95 -21.97 34.19
C ALA A 131 6.19 -23.39 33.64
N LYS A 132 5.74 -23.67 32.40
CA LYS A 132 6.00 -24.96 31.71
C LYS A 132 7.42 -25.06 31.14
N SER A 133 7.98 -23.97 30.63
CA SER A 133 9.37 -23.94 30.14
C SER A 133 10.39 -24.21 31.26
N ASN A 134 10.07 -23.84 32.51
CA ASN A 134 10.90 -24.12 33.68
C ASN A 134 10.76 -25.55 34.23
N THR A 135 9.79 -26.34 33.74
CA THR A 135 9.56 -27.72 34.22
C THR A 135 9.98 -28.81 33.22
N VAL A 136 10.41 -28.46 32.00
CA VAL A 136 10.85 -29.42 30.96
C VAL A 136 12.38 -29.57 30.87
N THR A 137 13.18 -28.80 31.61
CA THR A 137 14.65 -28.87 31.56
C THR A 137 15.31 -29.94 32.45
N ASP A 138 14.55 -30.83 33.11
CA ASP A 138 15.11 -31.68 34.18
C ASP A 138 14.87 -33.20 34.06
N GLU A 139 14.72 -33.76 32.84
CA GLU A 139 14.61 -35.23 32.66
C GLU A 139 15.45 -35.87 31.53
N LEU A 140 16.39 -35.17 30.90
CA LEU A 140 17.30 -35.79 29.91
C LEU A 140 18.80 -35.58 30.15
N SER A 141 19.20 -35.35 31.40
CA SER A 141 20.62 -35.35 31.78
C SER A 141 20.89 -36.27 32.98
N LEU A 142 20.81 -37.59 32.77
CA LEU A 142 21.60 -38.60 33.51
C LEU A 142 21.26 -40.01 32.98
N VAL A 143 21.98 -40.45 31.93
CA VAL A 143 22.85 -41.65 31.88
C VAL A 143 23.80 -41.47 30.70
#